data_AF-A0A1G7NRQ9-F1
#
_entry.id   AF-A0A1G7NRQ9-F1
#
_cell.length_a   1.000
_cell.length_b   1.000
_cell.length_c   1.000
_cell.angle_alpha   90.00
_cell.angle_beta   90.00
_cell.angle_gamma   90.00
#
_symmetry.space_group_name_H-M   'P 1'
#
loop_
_entity.id
_entity.type
_entity.pdbx_description
1 polymer ?
#
loop_
_entity_poly.entity_id
_entity_poly.type
_entity_poly.pdbx_seq_one_letter_code
_entity_poly.pdbx_strand_id
1 'polypeptide(L)'
;MNEAEFRAFLDDISTCFITGDFDTWANRILLPFSMVQKRGPVMFQTRHELKADFDLYLQACEIMKLDEIYRRPISLEDCHDGTFIATYETQLLSHGQRATAPYTASALIHATEDGYKMSSILNALGHQTWTGTSPA
;
A
#
# COMPACT_ATOMS: atom_id res chain seq x y z
N MET A 1 -7.37 12.96 10.64
CA MET A 1 -8.04 11.98 9.78
C MET A 1 -9.21 11.39 10.53
N ASN A 2 -10.43 11.47 9.99
CA ASN A 2 -11.60 10.77 10.49
C ASN A 2 -11.82 9.43 9.77
N GLU A 3 -12.82 8.65 10.19
CA GLU A 3 -13.07 7.32 9.63
C GLU A 3 -13.39 7.35 8.12
N ALA A 4 -14.17 8.33 7.66
CA ALA A 4 -14.53 8.44 6.25
C ALA A 4 -13.31 8.81 5.39
N GLU A 5 -12.48 9.73 5.87
CA GLU A 5 -11.20 10.08 5.23
C GLU A 5 -10.25 8.88 5.17
N PHE A 6 -10.22 8.06 6.22
CA PHE A 6 -9.39 6.86 6.25
C PHE A 6 -9.87 5.80 5.25
N ARG A 7 -11.19 5.58 5.16
CA ARG A 7 -11.76 4.68 4.14
C ARG A 7 -11.42 5.15 2.72
N ALA A 8 -11.63 6.43 2.42
CA ALA A 8 -11.27 7.00 1.13
C ALA A 8 -9.76 6.88 0.84
N PHE A 9 -8.92 7.10 1.85
CA PHE A 9 -7.48 6.90 1.74
C PHE A 9 -7.13 5.45 1.37
N LEU A 10 -7.76 4.47 2.02
CA LEU A 10 -7.58 3.04 1.73
C LEU A 10 -8.08 2.67 0.33
N ASP A 11 -9.19 3.25 -0.11
CA ASP A 11 -9.75 3.01 -1.45
C ASP A 11 -8.82 3.54 -2.54
N ASP A 12 -8.22 4.72 -2.35
CA ASP A 12 -7.25 5.29 -3.30
C ASP A 12 -6.03 4.40 -3.47
N ILE A 13 -5.41 3.98 -2.36
CA ILE A 13 -4.21 3.14 -2.40
C ILE A 13 -4.51 1.70 -2.82
N SER A 14 -5.78 1.34 -3.02
CA SER A 14 -6.23 0.05 -3.52
C SER A 14 -6.55 0.11 -5.01
N THR A 15 -7.39 1.07 -5.39
CA THR A 15 -7.87 1.25 -6.75
C THR A 15 -6.72 1.51 -7.71
N CYS A 16 -5.70 2.27 -7.29
CA CYS A 16 -4.54 2.59 -8.13
C CYS A 16 -3.84 1.36 -8.71
N PHE A 17 -3.78 0.25 -7.97
CA PHE A 17 -3.13 -0.99 -8.45
C PHE A 17 -4.02 -1.81 -9.40
N ILE A 18 -5.34 -1.61 -9.35
CA ILE A 18 -6.27 -2.23 -10.31
C ILE A 18 -6.37 -1.40 -11.58
N THR A 19 -6.34 -0.07 -11.48
CA THR A 19 -6.43 0.84 -12.63
C THR A 19 -5.08 1.14 -13.28
N GLY A 20 -3.97 0.77 -12.65
CA GLY A 20 -2.62 1.13 -13.09
C GLY A 20 -2.27 2.61 -12.89
N ASP A 21 -3.04 3.33 -12.06
CA ASP A 21 -2.85 4.76 -11.80
C ASP A 21 -1.72 5.02 -10.80
N PHE A 22 -0.50 5.10 -11.33
CA PHE A 22 0.67 5.41 -10.53
C PHE A 22 0.62 6.79 -9.88
N ASP A 23 0.00 7.79 -10.52
CA ASP A 23 0.03 9.15 -10.01
C ASP A 23 -0.81 9.25 -8.73
N THR A 24 -1.97 8.59 -8.69
CA THR A 24 -2.78 8.46 -7.47
C THR A 24 -1.99 7.76 -6.35
N TRP A 25 -1.30 6.66 -6.65
CA TRP A 25 -0.43 5.99 -5.67
C TRP A 25 0.66 6.94 -5.15
N ALA A 26 1.42 7.56 -6.05
CA ALA A 26 2.55 8.42 -5.70
C ALA A 26 2.12 9.68 -4.93
N ASN A 27 0.92 10.21 -5.17
CA ASN A 27 0.38 11.34 -4.41
C ASN A 27 0.07 10.99 -2.95
N ARG A 28 -0.15 9.70 -2.65
CA ARG A 28 -0.34 9.18 -1.28
C ARG A 28 0.97 8.83 -0.58
N ILE A 29 2.13 9.06 -1.21
CA ILE A 29 3.44 8.72 -0.66
C ILE A 29 4.25 9.97 -0.29
N LEU A 30 4.83 9.96 0.90
CA LEU A 30 5.85 10.89 1.36
C LEU A 30 7.22 10.21 1.21
N LEU A 31 8.08 10.76 0.37
CA LEU A 31 9.46 10.28 0.21
C LEU A 31 10.39 10.96 1.26
N PRO A 32 11.37 10.24 1.83
CA PRO A 32 11.65 8.82 1.60
C PRO A 32 10.57 7.91 2.20
N PHE A 33 10.21 6.86 1.47
CA PHE A 33 9.12 5.94 1.82
C PHE A 33 9.68 4.56 2.16
N SER A 34 9.26 3.98 3.28
CA SER A 34 9.72 2.66 3.72
C SER A 34 8.63 1.61 3.66
N MET A 35 8.95 0.43 3.12
CA MET A 35 8.09 -0.75 3.19
C MET A 35 8.83 -1.87 3.90
N VAL A 36 8.39 -2.20 5.13
CA VAL A 36 8.91 -3.34 5.88
C VAL A 36 8.19 -4.59 5.39
N GLN A 37 8.90 -5.37 4.59
CA GLN A 37 8.45 -6.66 4.06
C GLN A 37 9.11 -7.81 4.83
N LYS A 38 8.66 -9.05 4.60
CA LYS A 38 9.20 -10.25 5.27
C LYS A 38 10.72 -10.42 5.15
N ARG A 39 11.33 -9.94 4.06
CA ARG A 39 12.77 -10.03 3.78
C ARG A 39 13.58 -8.86 4.34
N GLY A 40 12.92 -7.85 4.89
CA GLY A 40 13.54 -6.64 5.40
C GLY A 40 12.86 -5.37 4.87
N PRO A 41 13.30 -4.20 5.35
CA PRO A 41 12.83 -2.92 4.84
C PRO A 41 13.37 -2.65 3.43
N VAL A 42 12.48 -2.24 2.54
CA VAL A 42 12.82 -1.58 1.27
C VAL A 42 12.57 -0.09 1.46
N MET A 43 13.49 0.74 0.99
CA MET A 43 13.39 2.19 1.08
C MET A 43 13.40 2.79 -0.32
N PHE A 44 12.43 3.65 -0.59
CA PHE A 44 12.30 4.40 -1.83
C PHE A 44 12.67 5.85 -1.56
N GLN A 45 13.71 6.33 -2.23
CA GLN A 45 14.19 7.70 -2.16
C GLN A 45 13.56 8.58 -3.24
N THR A 46 13.20 7.98 -4.37
CA THR A 46 12.74 8.73 -5.54
C THR A 46 11.42 8.19 -6.09
N ARG A 47 10.70 9.07 -6.80
CA ARG A 47 9.49 8.68 -7.54
C ARG A 47 9.78 7.62 -8.60
N HIS A 48 11.00 7.60 -9.17
CA HIS A 48 11.41 6.60 -10.15
C HIS A 48 11.53 5.21 -9.51
N GLU A 49 12.16 5.10 -8.34
CA GLU A 49 12.23 3.84 -7.60
C GLU A 49 10.83 3.34 -7.20
N LEU A 50 9.97 4.27 -6.75
CA LEU A 50 8.57 3.95 -6.44
C LEU A 50 7.80 3.45 -7.67
N LYS A 51 8.03 4.05 -8.85
CA LYS A 51 7.41 3.61 -10.11
C LYS A 51 7.85 2.21 -10.51
N ALA A 52 9.15 1.92 -10.37
CA ALA A 52 9.67 0.60 -10.70
C ALA A 52 9.04 -0.50 -9.83
N ASP A 53 8.87 -0.25 -8.52
CA ASP A 53 8.19 -1.20 -7.61
C ASP A 53 6.69 -1.30 -7.90
N PHE A 54 6.04 -0.17 -8.20
CA PHE A 54 4.63 -0.17 -8.62
C PHE A 54 4.40 -1.04 -9.86
N ASP A 55 5.27 -0.96 -10.87
CA ASP A 55 5.17 -1.77 -12.08
C ASP A 55 5.34 -3.27 -11.81
N LEU A 56 6.21 -3.64 -10.86
CA LEU A 56 6.36 -5.02 -10.42
C LEU A 56 5.10 -5.50 -9.68
N TYR A 57 4.46 -4.62 -8.90
CA TYR A 57 3.19 -4.93 -8.26
C TYR A 57 2.05 -5.11 -9.28
N LEU A 58 1.98 -4.29 -10.33
CA LEU A 58 1.01 -4.46 -11.42
C LEU A 58 1.20 -5.80 -12.14
N GLN A 59 2.44 -6.18 -12.46
CA GLN A 59 2.72 -7.49 -13.05
C GLN A 59 2.25 -8.63 -12.13
N ALA A 60 2.44 -8.51 -10.81
CA ALA A 60 1.94 -9.49 -9.87
C ALA A 60 0.40 -9.54 -9.85
N CYS A 61 -0.28 -8.39 -9.95
CA CYS A 61 -1.73 -8.32 -10.06
C CYS A 61 -2.22 -9.05 -11.31
N GLU A 62 -1.59 -8.84 -12.46
CA GLU A 62 -1.92 -9.53 -13.72
C GLU A 62 -1.73 -11.04 -13.62
N ILE A 63 -0.59 -11.50 -13.08
CA ILE A 63 -0.29 -12.93 -12.91
C ILE A 63 -1.32 -13.62 -12.02
N MET A 64 -1.70 -12.97 -10.92
CA MET A 64 -2.73 -13.47 -10.00
C MET A 64 -4.16 -13.23 -10.47
N LYS A 65 -4.33 -12.52 -11.61
CA LYS A 65 -5.62 -12.09 -12.15
C LYS A 65 -6.45 -11.32 -11.13
N LEU A 66 -5.80 -10.46 -10.35
CA LEU A 66 -6.52 -9.63 -9.40
C LEU A 66 -7.42 -8.65 -10.13
N ASP A 67 -8.69 -8.61 -9.75
CA ASP A 67 -9.65 -7.61 -10.21
C ASP A 67 -10.11 -6.68 -9.09
N GLU A 68 -9.80 -7.01 -7.83
CA GLU A 68 -10.07 -6.16 -6.68
C GLU A 68 -9.00 -6.33 -5.60
N ILE A 69 -8.53 -5.19 -5.09
CA ILE A 69 -7.78 -5.12 -3.85
C ILE A 69 -8.68 -4.39 -2.86
N TYR A 70 -9.01 -5.04 -1.76
CA TYR A 70 -9.86 -4.46 -0.73
C TYR A 70 -9.08 -4.32 0.57
N ARG A 71 -9.02 -3.09 1.10
CA ARG A 71 -8.38 -2.81 2.38
C ARG A 71 -9.44 -2.45 3.41
N ARG A 72 -9.65 -3.35 4.37
CA ARG A 72 -10.60 -3.16 5.45
C ARG A 72 -9.92 -2.41 6.61
N PRO A 73 -10.43 -1.24 7.04
CA PRO A 73 -9.89 -0.54 8.20
C PRO A 73 -10.06 -1.40 9.47
N ILE A 74 -9.03 -1.42 10.31
CA ILE A 74 -9.04 -2.08 11.62
C ILE A 74 -8.98 -1.03 12.73
N SER A 75 -7.98 -0.15 12.68
CA SER A 75 -7.80 0.91 13.67
C SER A 75 -7.12 2.13 13.05
N LEU A 76 -7.38 3.28 13.64
CA LEU A 76 -6.73 4.54 13.31
C LEU A 76 -6.41 5.23 14.65
N GLU A 77 -5.14 5.36 14.96
CA GLU A 77 -4.65 6.03 16.15
C GLU A 77 -4.09 7.40 15.76
N ASP A 78 -4.58 8.46 16.39
CA ASP A 78 -4.06 9.82 16.24
C ASP A 78 -2.91 10.01 17.24
N CYS A 79 -1.73 10.37 16.75
CA CYS A 79 -0.55 10.60 17.59
C CYS A 79 -0.49 12.03 18.16
N HIS A 80 -1.48 12.87 17.84
CA HIS A 80 -1.67 14.25 18.31
C HIS A 80 -0.56 15.23 17.87
N ASP A 81 0.21 14.85 16.85
CA ASP A 81 1.31 15.63 16.27
C ASP A 81 1.16 15.82 14.74
N GLY A 82 -0.03 15.52 14.21
CA GLY A 82 -0.30 15.52 12.78
C GLY A 82 0.01 14.18 12.10
N THR A 83 0.42 13.16 12.85
CA THR A 83 0.62 11.79 12.35
C THR A 83 -0.45 10.84 12.86
N PHE A 84 -0.65 9.75 12.11
CA PHE A 84 -1.61 8.69 12.41
C PHE A 84 -0.96 7.33 12.19
N ILE A 85 -1.26 6.39 13.08
CA ILE A 85 -0.95 4.96 12.88
C ILE A 85 -2.23 4.27 12.44
N ALA A 86 -2.25 3.85 11.18
CA ALA A 86 -3.38 3.23 10.53
C ALA A 86 -3.16 1.74 10.36
N THR A 87 -4.03 0.89 10.92
CA THR A 87 -3.98 -0.57 10.72
C THR A 87 -5.15 -1.02 9.87
N TYR A 88 -4.87 -1.87 8.88
CA TYR A 88 -5.86 -2.39 7.95
C TYR A 88 -5.53 -3.82 7.51
N GLU A 89 -6.56 -4.58 7.16
CA GLU A 89 -6.43 -5.90 6.55
C GLU A 89 -6.53 -5.75 5.03
N THR A 90 -5.56 -6.29 4.30
CA THR A 90 -5.58 -6.34 2.84
C THR A 90 -6.11 -7.69 2.37
N GLN A 91 -7.11 -7.65 1.49
CA GLN A 91 -7.66 -8.78 0.76
C GLN A 91 -7.37 -8.60 -0.73
N LEU A 92 -6.81 -9.64 -1.34
CA LEU A 92 -6.51 -9.67 -2.78
C LEU A 92 -7.48 -10.64 -3.43
N LEU A 93 -8.28 -10.14 -4.36
CA LEU A 93 -9.39 -10.87 -4.93
C LEU A 93 -9.22 -11.02 -6.44
N SER A 94 -9.61 -12.19 -6.93
CA SER A 94 -9.75 -12.52 -8.34
C SER A 94 -11.15 -13.11 -8.52
N HIS A 95 -12.03 -12.39 -9.22
CA HIS A 95 -13.40 -12.80 -9.53
C HIS A 95 -14.20 -13.19 -8.27
N GLY A 96 -14.06 -12.38 -7.21
CA GLY A 96 -14.73 -12.59 -5.92
C GLY A 96 -14.16 -13.73 -5.07
N GLN A 97 -13.05 -14.36 -5.50
CA GLN A 97 -12.31 -15.36 -4.72
C GLN A 97 -11.00 -14.77 -4.21
N ARG A 98 -10.60 -15.15 -2.99
CA ARG A 98 -9.30 -14.73 -2.44
C ARG A 98 -8.15 -15.39 -3.17
N ALA A 99 -7.26 -14.60 -3.77
CA ALA A 99 -6.05 -15.09 -4.41
C ALA A 99 -4.99 -15.55 -3.38
N THR A 100 -4.96 -14.93 -2.21
CA THR A 100 -4.07 -15.28 -1.09
C THR A 100 -4.81 -15.23 0.25
N ALA A 101 -4.18 -15.73 1.31
CA ALA A 101 -4.63 -15.41 2.67
C ALA A 101 -4.59 -13.88 2.88
N PRO A 102 -5.57 -13.30 3.59
CA PRO A 102 -5.53 -11.89 3.97
C PRO A 102 -4.37 -11.63 4.93
N TYR A 103 -3.88 -10.39 4.94
CA TYR A 103 -2.79 -9.99 5.83
C TYR A 103 -3.03 -8.59 6.38
N THR A 104 -2.57 -8.38 7.61
CA THR A 104 -2.66 -7.08 8.30
C THR A 104 -1.39 -6.29 8.06
N ALA A 105 -1.56 -5.03 7.66
CA ALA A 105 -0.48 -4.05 7.56
C ALA A 105 -0.78 -2.85 8.45
N SER A 106 0.25 -2.11 8.81
CA SER A 106 0.10 -0.80 9.47
C SER A 106 0.89 0.25 8.72
N ALA A 107 0.33 1.45 8.58
CA ALA A 107 0.98 2.55 7.91
C ALA A 107 1.14 3.74 8.85
N LEU A 108 2.28 4.44 8.72
CA LEU A 108 2.47 5.76 9.31
C LEU A 108 2.03 6.82 8.29
N ILE A 109 0.97 7.55 8.63
CA ILE A 109 0.34 8.57 7.80
C ILE A 109 0.61 9.95 8.40
N HIS A 110 0.87 10.93 7.54
CA HIS A 110 1.11 12.32 7.88
C HIS A 110 0.00 13.18 7.27
N ALA A 111 -0.55 14.11 8.05
CA ALA A 111 -1.31 15.23 7.51
C ALA A 111 -0.33 16.23 6.88
N THR A 112 -0.50 16.52 5.60
CA THR A 112 0.28 17.54 4.88
C THR A 112 -0.65 18.57 4.25
N GLU A 113 -0.09 19.66 3.71
CA GLU A 113 -0.87 20.69 3.00
C GLU A 113 -1.63 20.11 1.78
N ASP A 114 -1.08 19.06 1.16
CA ASP A 114 -1.66 18.35 0.01
C ASP A 114 -2.61 17.21 0.43
N GLY A 115 -2.92 17.08 1.72
CA GLY A 115 -3.72 16.00 2.29
C GLY A 115 -2.87 14.91 2.97
N TYR A 116 -3.43 13.72 3.11
CA TYR A 116 -2.78 12.63 3.86
C TYR A 116 -1.82 11.82 2.98
N LYS A 117 -0.61 11.57 3.49
CA LYS A 117 0.45 10.80 2.81
C LYS A 117 1.13 9.79 3.76
N MET A 118 1.56 8.65 3.24
CA MET A 118 2.29 7.62 4.00
C MET A 118 3.80 7.78 3.87
N SER A 119 4.52 7.68 4.97
CA SER A 119 5.98 7.56 4.97
C SER A 119 6.47 6.12 5.17
N SER A 120 5.62 5.25 5.74
CA SER A 120 6.01 3.88 6.06
C SER A 120 4.83 2.92 6.03
N ILE A 121 5.07 1.69 5.59
CA ILE A 121 4.16 0.54 5.77
C ILE A 121 4.93 -0.59 6.44
N LEU A 122 4.36 -1.14 7.52
CA LEU A 122 4.82 -2.33 8.23
C LEU A 122 3.98 -3.53 7.84
N ASN A 123 4.64 -4.70 7.77
CA ASN A 123 4.04 -5.98 7.36
C ASN A 123 3.40 -5.90 5.96
N ALA A 124 4.04 -5.15 5.05
CA ALA A 124 3.68 -5.17 3.65
C ALA A 124 4.01 -6.55 3.06
N LEU A 125 3.07 -7.10 2.28
CA LEU A 125 3.35 -8.27 1.47
C LEU A 125 3.98 -7.79 0.16
N GLY A 126 5.28 -8.04 -0.01
CA GLY A 126 5.99 -7.66 -1.23
C GLY A 126 5.59 -8.54 -2.42
N HIS A 127 5.58 -7.95 -3.62
CA HIS A 127 5.29 -8.66 -4.87
C HIS A 127 6.23 -9.87 -5.07
N GLN A 128 7.45 -9.83 -4.51
CA GLN A 128 8.46 -10.89 -4.59
C GLN A 128 8.01 -12.24 -4.04
N THR A 129 7.07 -12.24 -3.09
CA THR A 129 6.49 -13.47 -2.57
C THR A 129 5.71 -14.24 -3.64
N TRP A 130 5.33 -13.57 -4.73
CA TRP A 130 4.47 -14.09 -5.79
C TRP A 130 5.11 -14.06 -7.17
N THR A 131 6.00 -13.09 -7.45
CA THR A 131 6.75 -12.99 -8.71
C THR A 131 7.97 -13.92 -8.76
N GLY A 132 8.35 -14.56 -7.66
CA GLY A 132 9.48 -15.49 -7.59
C GLY A 132 10.87 -14.85 -7.73
N THR A 133 10.95 -13.54 -7.92
CA THR A 133 12.20 -12.80 -8.08
C THR A 133 12.75 -12.34 -6.74
N SER A 134 13.88 -12.93 -6.34
CA SER A 134 14.78 -12.33 -5.35
C SER A 134 15.72 -11.34 -6.05
N PRO A 135 15.99 -10.16 -5.47
CA PRO A 135 17.22 -9.46 -5.80
C PRO A 135 18.39 -10.36 -5.40
N ALA A 136 19.37 -10.50 -6.30
CA ALA A 136 20.65 -11.14 -6.00
C ALA A 136 21.48 -10.28 -5.06
#